data_AF-A0A822CDV6-F1
#
_entry.id   AF-A0A822CDV6-F1
#
_cell.length_a   1.000
_cell.length_b   1.000
_cell.length_c   1.000
_cell.angle_alpha   90.00
_cell.angle_beta   90.00
_cell.angle_gamma   90.00
#
_symmetry.space_group_name_H-M   'P 1'
#
loop_
_entity.id
_entity.type
_entity.pdbx_description
1 polymer ?
#
loop_
_entity_poly.entity_id
_entity_poly.type
_entity_poly.pdbx_seq_one_letter_code
_entity_poly.pdbx_strand_id
1 'polypeptide(L)'
;YTLNNIDLNRNFPDYYGAPLESSIRAQETNAIMSWLANVSFVLSASLHGGAFVINTPLDRYYVKNISISDDDDIYQMVAHSYINRNKRKNESCLNEHINTGFVTRGADWYEIVGGMQDYSYFNYGTIEIGMEISCCKYPESNLLAGYWDYNRDAMIEYLLQAQRGVKGLILNENFEPIPWTQVMIDNRKPVVEVTSLGEFWRILLPGTYTLKVLYRGFQIHSREITIQNSLSPLNLTIIISSSTYLPYMNMTTAASTT
;
A
#
# COMPACT_ATOMS: atom_id res chain seq x y z
N TYR A 1 -0.58 17.69 -13.25
CA TYR A 1 -0.36 19.04 -12.71
C TYR A 1 -1.69 19.68 -12.37
N THR A 2 -1.78 20.36 -11.24
CA THR A 2 -2.93 21.19 -10.85
C THR A 2 -2.96 22.52 -11.61
N LEU A 3 -4.03 23.31 -11.43
CA LEU A 3 -4.11 24.69 -11.95
C LEU A 3 -2.97 25.59 -11.46
N ASN A 4 -2.36 25.27 -10.30
CA ASN A 4 -1.21 25.99 -9.74
C ASN A 4 0.13 25.39 -10.16
N ASN A 5 0.15 24.56 -11.21
CA ASN A 5 1.34 23.88 -11.73
C ASN A 5 2.06 23.01 -10.68
N ILE A 6 1.31 22.36 -9.79
CA ILE A 6 1.84 21.40 -8.81
C ILE A 6 1.68 19.98 -9.39
N ASP A 7 2.75 19.19 -9.42
CA ASP A 7 2.64 17.75 -9.69
C ASP A 7 2.14 17.03 -8.43
N LEU A 8 0.92 16.50 -8.49
CA LEU A 8 0.30 15.81 -7.36
C LEU A 8 1.08 14.57 -6.93
N ASN A 9 1.77 13.89 -7.87
CA ASN A 9 2.59 12.72 -7.57
C ASN A 9 4.04 13.08 -7.22
N ARG A 10 4.28 14.35 -6.82
CA ARG A 10 5.50 14.86 -6.16
C ARG A 10 5.17 15.68 -4.91
N ASN A 11 3.91 15.61 -4.50
CA ASN A 11 3.35 16.52 -3.50
C ASN A 11 2.83 15.79 -2.28
N PHE A 12 3.18 14.53 -2.01
CA PHE A 12 2.94 13.84 -0.73
C PHE A 12 4.18 13.92 0.18
N PRO A 13 4.03 13.87 1.53
CA PRO A 13 5.17 13.81 2.43
C PRO A 13 6.06 12.61 2.10
N ASP A 14 7.35 12.85 1.91
CA ASP A 14 8.34 11.80 1.75
C ASP A 14 8.66 11.19 3.12
N TYR A 15 8.57 9.88 3.23
CA TYR A 15 8.83 9.17 4.49
C TYR A 15 10.28 9.35 4.98
N TYR A 16 11.23 9.59 4.07
CA TYR A 16 12.64 9.81 4.37
C TYR A 16 13.00 11.29 4.57
N GLY A 17 11.99 12.16 4.69
CA GLY A 17 12.17 13.57 5.03
C GLY A 17 12.80 14.42 3.92
N ALA A 18 12.79 13.96 2.67
CA ALA A 18 13.24 14.81 1.57
C ALA A 18 12.30 16.01 1.36
N PRO A 19 12.85 17.19 1.03
CA PRO A 19 12.04 18.35 0.71
C PRO A 19 11.18 18.07 -0.53
N LEU A 20 9.93 18.55 -0.48
CA LEU A 20 9.02 18.49 -1.61
C LEU A 20 9.50 19.41 -2.74
N GLU A 21 9.15 19.08 -3.98
CA GLU A 21 9.37 19.97 -5.12
C GLU A 21 8.64 21.32 -4.96
N SER A 22 7.48 21.31 -4.28
CA SER A 22 6.71 22.48 -3.90
C SER A 22 6.52 22.53 -2.38
N SER A 23 6.81 23.68 -1.77
CA SER A 23 6.54 23.93 -0.34
C SER A 23 5.04 24.01 -0.02
N ILE A 24 4.18 24.12 -1.04
CA ILE A 24 2.73 24.20 -0.89
C ILE A 24 2.12 22.82 -1.15
N ARG A 25 1.32 22.35 -0.20
CA ARG A 25 0.48 21.17 -0.39
C ARG A 25 -0.77 21.52 -1.17
N ALA A 26 -1.03 20.82 -2.26
CA ALA A 26 -2.23 20.95 -3.05
C ALA A 26 -3.46 20.50 -2.25
N GLN A 27 -4.62 21.07 -2.57
CA GLN A 27 -5.88 20.74 -1.90
C GLN A 27 -6.27 19.28 -2.15
N GLU A 28 -6.03 18.79 -3.36
CA GLU A 28 -6.26 17.40 -3.76
C GLU A 28 -5.40 16.44 -2.95
N THR A 29 -4.12 16.78 -2.73
CA THR A 29 -3.25 15.96 -1.88
C THR A 29 -3.73 15.95 -0.43
N ASN A 30 -4.11 17.09 0.14
CA ASN A 30 -4.68 17.14 1.49
C ASN A 30 -5.95 16.29 1.61
N ALA A 31 -6.80 16.31 0.58
CA ALA A 31 -8.02 15.51 0.55
C ALA A 31 -7.71 14.00 0.57
N ILE A 32 -6.75 13.55 -0.24
CA ILE A 32 -6.33 12.13 -0.26
C ILE A 32 -5.65 11.73 1.05
N MET A 33 -4.74 12.55 1.60
CA MET A 33 -4.12 12.29 2.91
C MET A 33 -5.18 12.15 4.01
N SER A 34 -6.19 13.02 4.02
CA SER A 34 -7.30 12.94 4.96
C SER A 34 -8.15 11.68 4.73
N TRP A 35 -8.36 11.27 3.48
CA TRP A 35 -9.12 10.07 3.16
C TRP A 35 -8.40 8.80 3.61
N LEU A 36 -7.10 8.68 3.33
CA LEU A 36 -6.24 7.58 3.78
C LEU A 36 -6.19 7.48 5.31
N ALA A 37 -6.21 8.62 6.01
CA ALA A 37 -6.23 8.64 7.48
C ALA A 37 -7.56 8.15 8.09
N ASN A 38 -8.66 8.20 7.34
CA ASN A 38 -10.00 7.91 7.86
C ASN A 38 -10.56 6.56 7.41
N VAL A 39 -9.92 5.89 6.45
CA VAL A 39 -10.37 4.61 5.90
C VAL A 39 -9.20 3.64 5.87
N SER A 40 -9.40 2.46 6.45
CA SER A 40 -8.39 1.39 6.46
C SER A 40 -8.27 0.71 5.09
N PHE A 41 -7.66 1.39 4.13
CA PHE A 41 -7.40 0.83 2.80
C PHE A 41 -6.39 -0.32 2.87
N VAL A 42 -6.76 -1.46 2.30
CA VAL A 42 -5.93 -2.66 2.27
C VAL A 42 -5.10 -2.73 0.98
N LEU A 43 -5.75 -2.48 -0.15
CA LEU A 43 -5.20 -2.52 -1.50
C LEU A 43 -5.68 -1.28 -2.27
N SER A 44 -4.77 -0.63 -3.00
CA SER A 44 -5.03 0.60 -3.77
C SER A 44 -4.25 0.59 -5.08
N ALA A 45 -4.77 1.26 -6.10
CA ALA A 45 -4.04 1.47 -7.34
C ALA A 45 -4.27 2.90 -7.86
N SER A 46 -3.19 3.61 -8.16
CA SER A 46 -3.24 4.88 -8.89
C SER A 46 -3.13 4.59 -10.38
N LEU A 47 -4.07 5.07 -11.18
CA LEU A 47 -4.08 4.86 -12.63
C LEU A 47 -3.37 6.01 -13.35
N HIS A 48 -2.42 5.66 -14.21
CA HIS A 48 -1.61 6.57 -14.99
C HIS A 48 -1.62 6.19 -16.48
N GLY A 49 -1.15 7.13 -17.29
CA GLY A 49 -0.93 6.92 -18.72
C GLY A 49 0.37 7.60 -19.15
N GLY A 50 0.97 7.05 -20.19
CA GLY A 50 2.30 7.38 -20.66
C GLY A 50 3.04 6.10 -21.01
N ALA A 51 2.88 5.08 -20.16
CA ALA A 51 3.50 3.79 -20.31
C ALA A 51 2.50 2.62 -20.29
N PHE A 52 3.03 1.40 -20.44
CA PHE A 52 2.32 0.17 -20.12
C PHE A 52 3.18 -0.71 -19.20
N VAL A 53 3.07 -0.46 -17.90
CA VAL A 53 3.87 -1.09 -16.84
C VAL A 53 3.15 -0.98 -15.50
N ILE A 54 3.35 -1.94 -14.61
CA ILE A 54 2.98 -1.79 -13.21
C ILE A 54 4.20 -1.35 -12.41
N ASN A 55 4.11 -0.15 -11.87
CA ASN A 55 5.06 0.45 -10.96
C ASN A 55 4.77 -0.03 -9.54
N THR A 56 5.77 -0.58 -8.86
CA THR A 56 5.69 -0.98 -7.46
C THR A 56 6.63 -0.16 -6.60
N PRO A 57 6.34 -0.01 -5.29
CA PRO A 57 7.31 0.56 -4.36
C PRO A 57 8.65 -0.18 -4.36
N LEU A 58 9.75 0.49 -4.01
CA LEU A 58 9.80 1.91 -3.66
C LEU A 58 10.01 2.79 -4.90
N ASP A 59 9.44 4.00 -4.83
CA ASP A 59 9.57 5.03 -5.87
C ASP A 59 10.94 5.74 -5.83
N ARG A 60 11.73 5.51 -4.78
CA ARG A 60 13.09 6.05 -4.63
C ARG A 60 14.04 5.10 -3.92
N TYR A 61 15.35 5.32 -4.08
CA TYR A 61 16.34 4.55 -3.32
C TYR A 61 16.40 5.04 -1.86
N TYR A 62 16.28 4.10 -0.92
CA TYR A 62 16.43 4.40 0.52
C TYR A 62 17.91 4.44 0.93
N VAL A 63 18.67 3.47 0.43
CA VAL A 63 20.14 3.39 0.46
C VAL A 63 20.56 3.18 -0.98
N LYS A 64 21.74 3.67 -1.38
CA LYS A 64 22.24 3.56 -2.75
C LYS A 64 21.97 2.15 -3.33
N ASN A 65 21.13 2.08 -4.37
CA ASN A 65 20.73 0.87 -5.09
C ASN A 65 19.83 -0.12 -4.33
N ILE A 66 19.15 0.28 -3.25
CA ILE A 66 18.11 -0.52 -2.59
C ILE A 66 16.77 0.20 -2.72
N SER A 67 15.91 -0.34 -3.59
CA SER A 67 14.54 0.13 -3.90
C SER A 67 13.47 -0.89 -3.45
N ILE A 68 13.86 -1.90 -2.68
CA ILE A 68 13.02 -3.03 -2.29
C ILE A 68 12.31 -2.70 -0.97
N SER A 69 10.99 -2.83 -0.96
CA SER A 69 10.18 -2.73 0.26
C SER A 69 10.14 -4.07 1.01
N ASP A 70 9.82 -4.05 2.30
CA ASP A 70 9.67 -5.28 3.09
C ASP A 70 8.49 -6.16 2.64
N ASP A 71 7.60 -5.60 1.81
CA ASP A 71 6.45 -6.26 1.18
C ASP A 71 6.63 -6.47 -0.33
N ASP A 72 7.86 -6.45 -0.84
CA ASP A 72 8.14 -6.63 -2.26
C ASP A 72 7.54 -7.94 -2.81
N ASP A 73 7.53 -9.01 -2.01
CA ASP A 73 6.87 -10.27 -2.36
C ASP A 73 5.38 -10.10 -2.69
N ILE A 74 4.67 -9.30 -1.89
CA ILE A 74 3.26 -8.95 -2.12
C ILE A 74 3.14 -8.06 -3.34
N TYR A 75 4.00 -7.06 -3.49
CA TYR A 75 3.97 -6.14 -4.64
C TYR A 75 4.16 -6.86 -5.96
N GLN A 76 5.16 -7.74 -6.05
CA GLN A 76 5.38 -8.58 -7.23
C GLN A 76 4.16 -9.45 -7.51
N MET A 77 3.56 -10.06 -6.48
CA MET A 77 2.36 -10.88 -6.64
C MET A 77 1.17 -10.08 -7.18
N VAL A 78 0.82 -8.94 -6.57
CA VAL A 78 -0.35 -8.16 -7.00
C VAL A 78 -0.13 -7.53 -8.38
N ALA A 79 1.08 -7.06 -8.69
CA ALA A 79 1.41 -6.53 -10.00
C ALA A 79 1.29 -7.58 -11.10
N HIS A 80 1.84 -8.79 -10.86
CA HIS A 80 1.72 -9.89 -11.82
C HIS A 80 0.29 -10.42 -11.94
N SER A 81 -0.54 -10.35 -10.89
CA SER A 81 -1.96 -10.73 -10.98
C SER A 81 -2.70 -9.90 -12.05
N TYR A 82 -2.39 -8.61 -12.12
CA TYR A 82 -2.93 -7.71 -13.15
C TYR A 82 -2.36 -8.03 -14.53
N ILE A 83 -1.03 -8.01 -14.69
CA ILE A 83 -0.37 -8.17 -15.99
C ILE A 83 -0.72 -9.51 -16.63
N ASN A 84 -0.74 -10.60 -15.86
CA ASN A 84 -1.02 -11.93 -16.43
C ASN A 84 -2.42 -12.05 -17.03
N ARG A 85 -3.37 -11.25 -16.52
CA ARG A 85 -4.77 -11.23 -16.96
C ARG A 85 -5.06 -10.14 -17.98
N ASN A 86 -4.18 -9.16 -18.14
CA ASN A 86 -4.32 -8.10 -19.13
C ASN A 86 -4.16 -8.63 -20.55
N LYS A 87 -5.04 -8.24 -21.47
CA LYS A 87 -5.00 -8.71 -22.86
C LYS A 87 -3.83 -8.15 -23.67
N ARG A 88 -3.23 -7.03 -23.23
CA ARG A 88 -2.09 -6.37 -23.89
C ARG A 88 -0.73 -6.70 -23.27
N LYS A 89 -0.64 -7.72 -22.43
CA LYS A 89 0.59 -8.13 -21.70
C LYS A 89 1.83 -8.46 -22.55
N ASN A 90 1.74 -8.39 -23.88
CA ASN A 90 2.85 -8.61 -24.81
C ASN A 90 3.08 -7.41 -25.74
N GLU A 91 2.38 -6.29 -25.51
CA GLU A 91 2.46 -5.11 -26.35
C GLU A 91 3.17 -3.99 -25.59
N SER A 92 4.42 -3.72 -25.97
CA SER A 92 5.19 -2.61 -25.41
C SER A 92 4.83 -1.29 -26.09
N CYS A 93 4.95 -0.20 -25.34
CA CYS A 93 4.86 1.14 -25.90
C CYS A 93 6.05 1.43 -26.82
N LEU A 94 5.79 1.99 -28.00
CA LEU A 94 6.83 2.43 -28.92
C LEU A 94 7.63 3.57 -28.24
N ASN A 95 8.95 3.38 -28.11
CA ASN A 95 9.93 4.32 -27.55
C ASN A 95 10.05 4.38 -26.01
N GLU A 96 9.51 3.41 -25.27
CA GLU A 96 9.75 3.33 -23.83
C GLU A 96 10.89 2.36 -23.47
N HIS A 97 11.92 2.88 -22.81
CA HIS A 97 13.05 2.11 -22.30
C HIS A 97 12.73 1.49 -20.94
N ILE A 98 11.73 0.61 -20.87
CA ILE A 98 11.52 -0.22 -19.69
C ILE A 98 12.22 -1.55 -19.91
N ASN A 99 13.47 -1.65 -19.46
CA ASN A 99 14.28 -2.86 -19.58
C ASN A 99 13.83 -4.00 -18.65
N THR A 100 12.88 -3.73 -17.75
CA THR A 100 12.43 -4.63 -16.68
C THR A 100 11.16 -5.42 -17.01
N GLY A 101 10.57 -5.22 -18.20
CA GLY A 101 9.33 -5.88 -18.61
C GLY A 101 8.08 -5.07 -18.25
N PHE A 102 7.01 -5.74 -17.80
CA PHE A 102 5.71 -5.10 -17.50
C PHE A 102 5.46 -4.85 -16.00
N VAL A 103 6.44 -5.18 -15.15
CA VAL A 103 6.45 -4.86 -13.72
C VAL A 103 7.81 -4.27 -13.40
N THR A 104 7.84 -3.15 -12.70
CA THR A 104 9.08 -2.47 -12.32
C THR A 104 8.95 -1.88 -10.92
N ARG A 105 10.04 -1.87 -10.16
CA ARG A 105 10.12 -1.00 -8.97
C ARG A 105 10.29 0.44 -9.46
N GLY A 106 9.70 1.40 -8.75
CA GLY A 106 9.69 2.79 -9.21
C GLY A 106 11.08 3.37 -9.36
N ALA A 107 11.92 3.25 -8.33
CA ALA A 107 13.30 3.77 -8.39
C ALA A 107 14.16 3.10 -9.48
N ASP A 108 13.88 1.84 -9.83
CA ASP A 108 14.59 1.11 -10.89
C ASP A 108 14.20 1.64 -12.29
N TRP A 109 13.00 2.22 -12.42
CA TRP A 109 12.55 2.89 -13.65
C TRP A 109 13.02 4.35 -13.68
N TYR A 110 12.59 5.15 -12.70
CA TYR A 110 13.11 6.49 -12.42
C TYR A 110 12.67 6.93 -11.01
N GLU A 111 13.53 7.66 -10.31
CA GLU A 111 13.21 8.10 -8.94
C GLU A 111 12.11 9.16 -8.88
N ILE A 112 11.22 8.99 -7.90
CA ILE A 112 10.12 9.89 -7.56
C ILE A 112 10.21 10.18 -6.07
N VAL A 113 10.19 11.47 -5.71
CA VAL A 113 10.09 11.93 -4.31
C VAL A 113 8.69 12.50 -4.09
N GLY A 114 8.06 12.13 -2.97
CA GLY A 114 6.73 12.61 -2.62
C GLY A 114 5.60 12.01 -3.46
N GLY A 115 5.76 10.76 -3.89
CA GLY A 115 4.70 9.99 -4.55
C GLY A 115 3.62 9.54 -3.56
N MET A 116 2.38 9.39 -4.05
CA MET A 116 1.25 8.89 -3.26
C MET A 116 1.46 7.43 -2.83
N GLN A 117 2.05 6.64 -3.72
CA GLN A 117 2.28 5.21 -3.57
C GLN A 117 3.08 4.87 -2.31
N ASP A 118 4.26 5.48 -2.16
CA ASP A 118 5.12 5.28 -0.98
C ASP A 118 4.48 5.88 0.29
N TYR A 119 3.75 7.00 0.17
CA TYR A 119 3.04 7.61 1.30
C TYR A 119 1.95 6.68 1.88
N SER A 120 1.11 6.09 1.02
CA SER A 120 0.08 5.12 1.39
C SER A 120 0.68 3.91 2.11
N TYR A 121 1.82 3.41 1.61
CA TYR A 121 2.50 2.25 2.17
C TYR A 121 3.09 2.51 3.57
N PHE A 122 3.91 3.56 3.72
CA PHE A 122 4.62 3.78 4.97
C PHE A 122 3.73 4.27 6.11
N ASN A 123 2.69 5.07 5.80
CA ASN A 123 1.87 5.69 6.84
C ASN A 123 0.66 4.86 7.24
N TYR A 124 0.14 4.01 6.34
CA TYR A 124 -1.11 3.29 6.58
C TYR A 124 -1.02 1.79 6.27
N GLY A 125 0.14 1.31 5.78
CA GLY A 125 0.32 -0.09 5.40
C GLY A 125 -0.52 -0.52 4.20
N THR A 126 -1.12 0.44 3.49
CA THR A 126 -1.91 0.19 2.28
C THR A 126 -0.97 -0.24 1.16
N ILE A 127 -1.28 -1.37 0.53
CA ILE A 127 -0.54 -1.85 -0.64
C ILE A 127 -1.02 -1.06 -1.85
N GLU A 128 -0.27 -0.02 -2.22
CA GLU A 128 -0.57 0.81 -3.38
C GLU A 128 0.41 0.57 -4.54
N ILE A 129 -0.10 0.42 -5.76
CA ILE A 129 0.72 0.35 -6.98
C ILE A 129 0.33 1.43 -7.98
N GLY A 130 1.32 1.92 -8.76
CA GLY A 130 1.08 2.74 -9.93
C GLY A 130 0.80 1.86 -11.14
N MET A 131 -0.38 2.01 -11.76
CA MET A 131 -0.73 1.28 -12.98
C MET A 131 -0.65 2.22 -14.18
N GLU A 132 0.40 2.08 -14.99
CA GLU A 132 0.47 2.71 -16.31
C GLU A 132 -0.31 1.83 -17.29
N ILE A 133 -1.54 2.21 -17.61
CA ILE A 133 -2.49 1.35 -18.35
C ILE A 133 -2.59 1.66 -19.84
N SER A 134 -1.86 2.68 -20.31
CA SER A 134 -1.94 3.16 -21.68
C SER A 134 -0.71 3.96 -22.10
N CYS A 135 -0.07 3.56 -23.20
CA CYS A 135 1.02 4.33 -23.83
C CYS A 135 0.60 5.76 -24.20
N CYS A 136 -0.60 5.90 -24.78
CA CYS A 136 -1.14 7.22 -25.08
C CYS A 136 -1.78 7.80 -23.81
N LYS A 137 -1.27 8.94 -23.33
CA LYS A 137 -1.82 9.64 -22.15
C LYS A 137 -3.26 10.10 -22.34
N TYR A 138 -3.64 10.41 -23.58
CA TYR A 138 -4.95 10.97 -23.92
C TYR A 138 -5.44 10.34 -25.23
N PRO A 139 -5.92 9.08 -25.21
CA PRO A 139 -6.36 8.40 -26.41
C PRO A 139 -7.67 9.00 -26.94
N GLU A 140 -7.92 8.82 -28.24
CA GLU A 140 -9.21 9.18 -28.85
C GLU A 140 -10.38 8.38 -28.24
N SER A 141 -11.56 8.99 -28.19
CA SER A 141 -12.72 8.42 -27.50
C SER A 141 -13.21 7.10 -28.11
N ASN A 142 -13.00 6.89 -29.41
CA ASN A 142 -13.31 5.64 -30.12
C ASN A 142 -12.48 4.44 -29.64
N LEU A 143 -11.33 4.66 -28.99
CA LEU A 143 -10.46 3.60 -28.46
C LEU A 143 -10.83 3.17 -27.03
N LEU A 144 -11.67 3.93 -26.32
CA LEU A 144 -11.96 3.70 -24.90
C LEU A 144 -12.61 2.33 -24.63
N ALA A 145 -13.46 1.84 -25.53
CA ALA A 145 -14.05 0.51 -25.42
C ALA A 145 -12.97 -0.59 -25.46
N GLY A 146 -11.95 -0.41 -26.31
CA GLY A 146 -10.79 -1.31 -26.34
C GLY A 146 -10.01 -1.28 -25.04
N TYR A 147 -9.68 -0.08 -24.52
CA TYR A 147 -9.01 0.05 -23.22
C TYR A 147 -9.77 -0.60 -22.07
N TRP A 148 -11.10 -0.46 -22.04
CA TRP A 148 -11.93 -1.19 -21.09
C TRP A 148 -11.77 -2.70 -21.24
N ASP A 149 -11.93 -3.22 -22.45
CA ASP A 149 -11.87 -4.66 -22.72
C ASP A 149 -10.50 -5.27 -22.41
N TYR A 150 -9.42 -4.49 -22.52
CA TYR A 150 -8.06 -4.93 -22.19
C TYR A 150 -7.83 -5.05 -20.68
N ASN A 151 -8.37 -4.11 -19.92
CA ASN A 151 -8.05 -3.95 -18.50
C ASN A 151 -9.10 -4.56 -17.57
N ARG A 152 -10.38 -4.71 -18.00
CA ARG A 152 -11.50 -5.15 -17.13
C ARG A 152 -11.19 -6.39 -16.31
N ASP A 153 -10.83 -7.49 -16.97
CA ASP A 153 -10.60 -8.76 -16.29
C ASP A 153 -9.35 -8.71 -15.40
N ALA A 154 -8.35 -7.90 -15.76
CA ALA A 154 -7.13 -7.67 -14.99
C ALA A 154 -7.37 -6.83 -13.73
N MET A 155 -8.21 -5.79 -13.83
CA MET A 155 -8.63 -4.99 -12.69
C MET A 155 -9.44 -5.82 -11.69
N ILE A 156 -10.34 -6.69 -12.18
CA ILE A 156 -11.09 -7.60 -11.32
C ILE A 156 -10.13 -8.56 -10.60
N GLU A 157 -9.20 -9.18 -11.33
CA GLU A 157 -8.21 -10.08 -10.72
C GLU A 157 -7.37 -9.35 -9.67
N TYR A 158 -6.91 -8.13 -9.96
CA TYR A 158 -6.18 -7.31 -9.01
C TYR A 158 -7.00 -7.03 -7.73
N LEU A 159 -8.26 -6.63 -7.86
CA LEU A 159 -9.14 -6.36 -6.71
C LEU A 159 -9.38 -7.59 -5.84
N LEU A 160 -9.43 -8.79 -6.44
CA LEU A 160 -9.56 -10.04 -5.67
C LEU A 160 -8.36 -10.30 -4.76
N GLN A 161 -7.19 -9.72 -5.04
CA GLN A 161 -6.00 -9.89 -4.20
C GLN A 161 -6.15 -9.23 -2.82
N ALA A 162 -7.11 -8.32 -2.65
CA ALA A 162 -7.43 -7.74 -1.34
C ALA A 162 -8.00 -8.76 -0.34
N GLN A 163 -8.47 -9.93 -0.81
CA GLN A 163 -9.08 -10.98 0.00
C GLN A 163 -8.07 -12.03 0.49
N ARG A 164 -6.77 -11.73 0.51
CA ARG A 164 -5.70 -12.68 0.88
C ARG A 164 -5.09 -12.33 2.24
N GLY A 165 -4.25 -13.23 2.75
CA GLY A 165 -3.48 -12.99 3.98
C GLY A 165 -4.28 -13.25 5.25
N VAL A 166 -4.35 -12.26 6.14
CA VAL A 166 -5.04 -12.36 7.44
C VAL A 166 -5.98 -11.18 7.63
N LYS A 167 -7.15 -11.44 8.22
CA LYS A 167 -8.05 -10.40 8.74
C LYS A 167 -8.58 -10.83 10.09
N GLY A 168 -8.99 -9.87 10.90
CA GLY A 168 -9.34 -10.22 12.26
C GLY A 168 -9.86 -9.11 13.13
N LEU A 169 -10.02 -9.46 14.40
CA LEU A 169 -10.46 -8.58 15.47
C LEU A 169 -9.44 -8.56 16.61
N ILE A 170 -9.13 -7.37 17.12
CA ILE A 170 -8.38 -7.14 18.35
C ILE A 170 -9.34 -6.61 19.40
N LEU A 171 -9.62 -7.43 20.43
CA LEU A 171 -10.61 -7.11 21.46
C LEU A 171 -10.03 -7.32 22.86
N ASN A 172 -10.63 -6.71 23.88
CA ASN A 172 -10.34 -6.99 25.28
C ASN A 172 -11.12 -8.22 25.80
N GLU A 173 -10.92 -8.59 27.08
CA GLU A 173 -11.63 -9.69 27.74
C GLU A 173 -13.18 -9.56 27.77
N ASN A 174 -13.72 -8.36 27.56
CA ASN A 174 -15.15 -8.08 27.46
C ASN A 174 -15.67 -8.09 26.02
N PHE A 175 -14.84 -8.49 25.04
CA PHE A 175 -15.14 -8.46 23.61
C PHE A 175 -15.34 -7.05 23.04
N GLU A 176 -14.74 -6.04 23.66
CA GLU A 176 -14.78 -4.65 23.20
C GLU A 176 -13.50 -4.29 22.42
N PRO A 177 -13.59 -3.47 21.35
CA PRO A 177 -12.43 -2.97 20.63
C PRO A 177 -11.46 -2.20 21.53
N ILE A 178 -10.16 -2.39 21.31
CA ILE A 178 -9.12 -1.63 22.02
C ILE A 178 -8.66 -0.49 21.09
N PRO A 179 -8.95 0.79 21.42
CA PRO A 179 -8.56 1.92 20.58
C PRO A 179 -7.04 2.10 20.55
N TRP A 180 -6.52 2.82 19.54
CA TRP A 180 -5.08 3.10 19.39
C TRP A 180 -4.21 1.83 19.30
N THR A 181 -4.81 0.74 18.84
CA THR A 181 -4.10 -0.48 18.54
C THR A 181 -3.68 -0.53 17.08
N GLN A 182 -2.52 -1.08 16.84
CA GLN A 182 -1.97 -1.31 15.51
C GLN A 182 -1.54 -2.77 15.40
N VAL A 183 -1.56 -3.29 14.19
CA VAL A 183 -1.00 -4.59 13.87
C VAL A 183 0.26 -4.41 13.02
N MET A 184 1.30 -5.16 13.37
CA MET A 184 2.52 -5.25 12.57
C MET A 184 2.87 -6.71 12.32
N ILE A 185 3.51 -6.98 11.19
CA ILE A 185 4.14 -8.26 10.92
C ILE A 185 5.63 -8.11 11.19
N ASP A 186 6.19 -9.03 11.97
CA ASP A 186 7.60 -8.97 12.31
C ASP A 186 8.49 -8.95 11.06
N ASN A 187 9.55 -8.15 11.10
CA ASN A 187 10.43 -7.84 9.97
C ASN A 187 9.75 -7.14 8.77
N ARG A 188 8.55 -6.56 8.94
CA ARG A 188 7.94 -5.66 7.96
C ARG A 188 7.67 -4.31 8.62
N LYS A 189 8.20 -3.21 8.05
CA LYS A 189 8.09 -1.85 8.59
C LYS A 189 6.66 -1.33 8.74
N PRO A 190 5.74 -1.52 7.77
CA PRO A 190 4.43 -0.91 7.87
C PRO A 190 3.61 -1.48 9.03
N VAL A 191 2.97 -0.57 9.75
CA VAL A 191 1.93 -0.88 10.74
C VAL A 191 0.57 -0.57 10.12
N VAL A 192 -0.44 -1.34 10.47
CA VAL A 192 -1.84 -1.07 10.08
C VAL A 192 -2.65 -0.70 11.31
N GLU A 193 -3.39 0.39 11.21
CA GLU A 193 -4.31 0.82 12.27
C GLU A 193 -5.48 -0.15 12.40
N VAL A 194 -5.82 -0.49 13.64
CA VAL A 194 -7.02 -1.26 13.96
C VAL A 194 -8.22 -0.29 13.97
N THR A 195 -9.33 -0.69 13.35
CA THR A 195 -10.53 0.16 13.27
C THR A 195 -11.17 0.39 14.63
N SER A 196 -12.10 1.33 14.71
CA SER A 196 -12.94 1.55 15.91
C SER A 196 -13.80 0.32 16.28
N LEU A 197 -13.99 -0.62 15.35
CA LEU A 197 -14.67 -1.89 15.58
C LEU A 197 -13.69 -3.02 15.96
N GLY A 198 -12.39 -2.71 16.10
CA GLY A 198 -11.36 -3.68 16.44
C GLY A 198 -10.84 -4.44 15.22
N GLU A 199 -11.22 -4.07 14.00
CA GLU A 199 -10.91 -4.83 12.79
C GLU A 199 -9.52 -4.50 12.25
N PHE A 200 -8.87 -5.49 11.63
CA PHE A 200 -7.65 -5.29 10.86
C PHE A 200 -7.60 -6.22 9.66
N TRP A 201 -6.82 -5.82 8.66
CA TRP A 201 -6.54 -6.61 7.46
C TRP A 201 -5.07 -6.49 7.09
N ARG A 202 -4.50 -7.59 6.63
CA ARG A 202 -3.14 -7.61 6.11
C ARG A 202 -3.01 -8.62 4.99
N ILE A 203 -2.68 -8.13 3.79
CA ILE A 203 -2.32 -8.99 2.67
C ILE A 203 -1.01 -9.69 3.03
N LEU A 204 -0.97 -11.00 2.85
CA LEU A 204 0.20 -11.85 3.05
C LEU A 204 0.13 -13.01 2.05
N LEU A 205 1.29 -13.51 1.64
CA LEU A 205 1.40 -14.73 0.86
C LEU A 205 1.35 -15.96 1.78
N PRO A 206 1.15 -17.18 1.24
CA PRO A 206 1.27 -18.40 2.03
C PRO A 206 2.64 -18.48 2.71
N GLY A 207 2.64 -18.72 4.03
CA GLY A 207 3.83 -18.67 4.87
C GLY A 207 3.51 -18.58 6.35
N THR A 208 4.55 -18.63 7.18
CA THR A 208 4.46 -18.45 8.63
C THR A 208 5.04 -17.11 9.01
N TYR A 209 4.31 -16.36 9.83
CA TYR A 209 4.63 -15.00 10.22
C TYR A 209 4.43 -14.81 11.72
N THR A 210 5.15 -13.86 12.31
CA THR A 210 4.89 -13.38 13.67
C THR A 210 4.08 -12.10 13.59
N LEU A 211 2.81 -12.17 14.01
CA LEU A 211 1.94 -11.00 14.13
C LEU A 211 2.12 -10.40 15.51
N LYS A 212 2.38 -9.09 15.56
CA LYS A 212 2.50 -8.33 16.80
C LYS A 212 1.37 -7.29 16.88
N VAL A 213 0.81 -7.13 18.06
CA VAL A 213 -0.15 -6.07 18.35
C VAL A 213 0.55 -5.00 19.17
N LEU A 214 0.46 -3.77 18.69
CA LEU A 214 0.98 -2.60 19.35
C LEU A 214 -0.18 -1.80 19.94
N TYR A 215 0.06 -1.15 21.08
CA TYR A 215 -0.82 -0.13 21.63
C TYR A 215 0.01 1.12 21.86
N ARG A 216 -0.33 2.20 21.15
CA ARG A 216 0.48 3.44 21.13
C ARG A 216 1.96 3.15 20.88
N GLY A 217 2.27 2.31 19.89
CA GLY A 217 3.64 1.93 19.52
C GLY A 217 4.33 0.92 20.44
N PHE A 218 3.77 0.58 21.61
CA PHE A 218 4.34 -0.45 22.49
C PHE A 218 3.78 -1.82 22.15
N GLN A 219 4.66 -2.83 22.00
CA GLN A 219 4.22 -4.20 21.77
C GLN A 219 3.56 -4.78 23.02
N ILE A 220 2.30 -5.18 22.89
CA ILE A 220 1.50 -5.75 23.99
C ILE A 220 1.15 -7.22 23.77
N HIS A 221 1.23 -7.71 22.53
CA HIS A 221 0.97 -9.10 22.18
C HIS A 221 1.81 -9.54 20.98
N SER A 222 2.11 -10.83 20.91
CA SER A 222 2.79 -11.45 19.78
C SER A 222 2.26 -12.88 19.58
N ARG A 223 2.02 -13.27 18.34
CA ARG A 223 1.47 -14.56 17.97
C ARG A 223 2.00 -15.03 16.62
N GLU A 224 2.43 -16.28 16.54
CA GLU A 224 2.71 -16.92 15.27
C GLU A 224 1.41 -17.26 14.53
N ILE A 225 1.35 -16.94 13.24
CA ILE A 225 0.24 -17.23 12.34
C ILE A 225 0.76 -17.93 11.08
N THR A 226 -0.05 -18.83 10.52
CA THR A 226 0.26 -19.51 9.26
C THR A 226 -0.84 -19.24 8.24
N ILE A 227 -0.45 -18.68 7.10
CA ILE A 227 -1.32 -18.46 5.95
C ILE A 227 -1.16 -19.65 5.02
N GLN A 228 -2.23 -20.42 4.83
CA GLN A 228 -2.22 -21.63 4.00
C GLN A 228 -2.77 -21.39 2.61
N ASN A 229 -3.93 -20.72 2.53
CA ASN A 229 -4.61 -20.48 1.27
C ASN A 229 -4.17 -19.14 0.70
N SER A 230 -3.96 -19.11 -0.60
CA SER A 230 -3.65 -17.88 -1.29
C SER A 230 -4.90 -17.00 -1.40
N LEU A 231 -6.11 -17.54 -1.63
CA LEU A 231 -7.31 -16.77 -2.04
C LEU A 231 -8.36 -16.53 -0.93
N SER A 232 -8.10 -16.98 0.29
CA SER A 232 -8.99 -16.74 1.42
C SER A 232 -8.17 -16.31 2.62
N PRO A 233 -8.59 -15.24 3.32
CA PRO A 233 -7.81 -14.73 4.42
C PRO A 233 -8.03 -15.64 5.64
N LEU A 234 -6.97 -15.81 6.44
CA LEU A 234 -7.09 -16.35 7.78
C LEU A 234 -7.94 -15.38 8.62
N ASN A 235 -9.04 -15.86 9.20
CA ASN A 235 -9.84 -15.09 10.15
C ASN A 235 -9.30 -15.30 11.57
N LEU A 236 -8.94 -14.22 12.25
CA LEU A 236 -8.29 -14.28 13.56
C LEU A 236 -8.94 -13.33 14.57
N THR A 237 -9.37 -13.85 15.72
CA THR A 237 -9.72 -13.00 16.87
C THR A 237 -8.64 -13.13 17.92
N ILE A 238 -8.09 -11.99 18.35
CA ILE A 238 -7.10 -11.89 19.43
C ILE A 238 -7.75 -11.17 20.60
N ILE A 239 -7.86 -11.86 21.74
CA ILE A 239 -8.30 -11.30 23.00
C ILE A 239 -7.06 -10.89 23.80
N ILE A 240 -6.99 -9.63 24.19
CA ILE A 240 -5.86 -9.05 24.92
C ILE A 240 -6.33 -8.61 26.30
N SER A 241 -5.68 -9.13 27.34
CA SER A 241 -5.94 -8.75 28.73
C SER A 241 -5.63 -7.27 28.95
N SER A 242 -6.55 -6.53 29.57
CA SER A 242 -6.37 -5.13 29.95
C SER A 242 -5.03 -4.84 30.65
N SER A 243 -4.61 -5.71 31.57
CA SER A 243 -3.32 -5.61 32.28
C SER A 243 -2.09 -5.43 31.39
N THR A 244 -2.15 -5.83 30.11
CA THR A 244 -1.03 -5.72 29.16
C THR A 244 -0.89 -4.33 28.53
N TYR A 245 -1.98 -3.55 28.43
CA TYR A 245 -1.96 -2.23 27.78
C TYR A 245 -2.30 -1.06 28.72
N LEU A 246 -2.95 -1.32 29.87
CA LEU A 246 -3.15 -0.32 30.92
C LEU A 246 -1.87 0.45 31.31
N PRO A 247 -0.66 -0.15 31.40
CA PRO A 247 0.55 0.59 31.75
C PRO A 247 0.92 1.71 30.76
N TYR A 248 0.52 1.57 29.50
CA TYR A 248 0.84 2.53 28.43
C TYR A 248 -0.26 3.57 28.23
N MET A 249 -1.39 3.47 28.94
CA MET A 249 -2.53 4.37 28.72
C MET A 249 -2.24 5.84 29.07
N ASN A 250 -1.29 6.07 29.98
CA ASN A 250 -0.84 7.42 30.37
C ASN A 250 0.52 7.79 29.74
N MET A 251 1.12 6.87 28.97
CA MET A 251 2.32 7.19 28.21
C MET A 251 1.88 7.84 26.90
N THR A 252 2.22 9.11 26.73
CA THR A 252 2.22 9.76 25.41
C THR A 252 3.41 9.19 24.64
N THR A 253 3.18 8.74 23.41
CA THR A 253 4.26 8.46 22.46
C THR A 253 5.03 9.73 22.21
N ALA A 254 6.23 9.84 22.77
CA ALA A 254 7.19 10.83 22.36
C ALA A 254 7.75 10.41 20.99
N ALA A 255 7.07 10.77 19.89
CA ALA A 255 7.68 11.02 18.57
C ALA A 255 6.62 11.20 17.47
N SER A 256 6.56 12.42 16.90
CA SER A 256 6.50 12.64 15.44
C SER A 256 6.72 14.13 15.12
N THR A 257 7.89 14.67 15.48
CA THR A 257 8.43 15.91 14.91
C THR A 257 9.94 15.79 14.82
N THR A 258 10.40 15.22 13.71
CA THR A 258 11.70 15.51 13.08
C THR A 258 11.53 15.32 11.59
#